data_AF-A0A832G8K9-F1
#
_entry.id   AF-A0A832G8K9-F1
#
_cell.length_a   1.000
_cell.length_b   1.000
_cell.length_c   1.000
_cell.angle_alpha   90.00
_cell.angle_beta   90.00
_cell.angle_gamma   90.00
#
_symmetry.space_group_name_H-M   'P 1'
#
loop_
_entity.id
_entity.type
_entity.pdbx_description
1 polymer ?
#
loop_
_entity_poly.entity_id
_entity_poly.type
_entity_poly.pdbx_seq_one_letter_code
_entity_poly.pdbx_strand_id
1 'polypeptide(L)'
;MWIKNNVNLIIERGKYYTIKDTITLEGTGFITGKGYLNISQGGDIKINSWNKSVFKGREGNHPKIYWGKFPNSANVTSYKIYRRKGETSFTHIGTVSPNSPRYFIDNTVTILDRPEPFATFYRIQTLTESVKSI
;
A
#
# COMPACT_ATOMS: atom_id res chain seq x y z
N MET A 1 -3.35 9.63 -15.21
CA MET A 1 -3.82 8.38 -15.89
C MET A 1 -5.02 7.81 -15.14
N TRP A 2 -5.94 7.12 -15.82
CA TRP A 2 -7.08 6.43 -15.20
C TRP A 2 -6.99 4.93 -15.43
N ILE A 3 -7.20 4.14 -14.38
CA ILE A 3 -7.42 2.69 -14.48
C ILE A 3 -8.92 2.48 -14.24
N LYS A 4 -9.63 2.29 -15.34
CA LYS A 4 -11.10 2.22 -15.38
C LYS A 4 -11.62 0.86 -14.93
N ASN A 5 -12.95 0.77 -14.83
CA ASN A 5 -13.66 -0.45 -14.52
C ASN A 5 -13.18 -1.64 -15.38
N ASN A 6 -12.95 -2.78 -14.74
CA ASN A 6 -12.49 -4.05 -15.33
C ASN A 6 -11.08 -4.01 -15.96
N VAL A 7 -10.30 -2.95 -15.74
CA VAL A 7 -8.91 -2.86 -16.17
C VAL A 7 -7.98 -3.07 -14.98
N ASN A 8 -7.03 -3.99 -15.12
CA ASN A 8 -5.98 -4.18 -14.13
C ASN A 8 -4.62 -3.85 -14.73
N LEU A 9 -3.87 -2.97 -14.07
CA LEU A 9 -2.43 -2.85 -14.32
C LEU A 9 -1.74 -3.99 -13.58
N ILE A 10 -1.23 -4.97 -14.31
CA ILE A 10 -0.53 -6.13 -13.75
C ILE A 10 0.98 -5.88 -13.87
N ILE A 11 1.67 -5.87 -12.72
CA ILE A 11 3.12 -5.76 -12.67
C ILE A 11 3.71 -7.16 -12.50
N GLU A 12 4.43 -7.64 -13.50
CA GLU A 12 5.02 -8.97 -13.49
C GLU A 12 6.12 -9.16 -12.44
N ARG A 13 6.39 -10.41 -12.06
CA ARG A 13 7.40 -10.74 -11.05
C ARG A 13 8.77 -10.15 -11.44
N GLY A 14 9.44 -9.51 -10.48
CA GLY A 14 10.75 -8.89 -10.69
C GLY A 14 10.72 -7.61 -11.55
N LYS A 15 9.53 -7.19 -12.03
CA LYS A 15 9.36 -5.93 -12.76
C LYS A 15 8.94 -4.80 -11.82
N TYR A 16 9.22 -3.60 -12.29
CA TYR A 16 8.91 -2.36 -11.61
C TYR A 16 8.00 -1.51 -12.50
N TYR A 17 7.01 -0.87 -11.90
CA TYR A 17 6.23 0.16 -12.56
C TYR A 17 6.40 1.48 -11.80
N THR A 18 6.87 2.51 -12.48
CA THR A 18 7.13 3.82 -11.89
C THR A 18 5.98 4.77 -12.17
N ILE A 19 5.34 5.24 -11.11
CA ILE A 19 4.30 6.28 -11.15
C ILE A 19 4.98 7.63 -11.04
N LYS A 20 4.90 8.43 -12.11
CA LYS A 20 5.46 9.79 -12.16
C LYS A 20 4.46 10.91 -11.91
N ASP A 21 3.17 10.60 -12.05
CA ASP A 21 2.05 11.51 -11.89
C ASP A 21 0.85 10.72 -11.34
N THR A 22 -0.27 11.38 -11.08
CA THR A 22 -1.45 10.78 -10.47
C THR A 22 -2.08 9.67 -11.32
N ILE A 23 -2.22 8.49 -10.72
CA ILE A 23 -3.10 7.43 -11.21
C ILE A 23 -4.40 7.47 -10.41
N THR A 24 -5.54 7.49 -11.10
CA THR A 24 -6.87 7.39 -10.48
C THR A 24 -7.47 6.01 -10.76
N LEU A 25 -7.89 5.32 -9.71
CA LEU A 25 -8.57 4.04 -9.78
C LEU A 25 -10.09 4.27 -9.77
N GLU A 26 -10.81 3.63 -10.69
CA GLU A 26 -12.25 3.80 -10.85
C GLU A 26 -12.96 2.44 -10.91
N GLY A 27 -14.13 2.33 -10.28
CA GLY A 27 -14.90 1.09 -10.25
C GLY A 27 -14.10 -0.11 -9.74
N THR A 28 -13.96 -1.15 -10.56
CA THR A 28 -13.13 -2.33 -10.23
C THR A 28 -11.67 -2.22 -10.64
N GLY A 29 -11.26 -1.10 -11.25
CA GLY A 29 -9.91 -0.89 -11.75
C GLY A 29 -8.85 -0.92 -10.65
N PHE A 30 -7.73 -1.63 -10.88
CA PHE A 30 -6.74 -1.86 -9.82
C PHE A 30 -5.30 -2.05 -10.34
N ILE A 31 -4.32 -1.87 -9.44
CA ILE A 31 -2.91 -2.22 -9.68
C ILE A 31 -2.60 -3.49 -8.91
N THR A 32 -2.14 -4.52 -9.60
CA THR A 32 -1.94 -5.85 -9.03
C THR A 32 -0.69 -6.53 -9.62
N GLY A 33 -0.47 -7.80 -9.27
CA GLY A 33 0.64 -8.61 -9.77
C GLY A 33 1.70 -8.88 -8.73
N LYS A 34 2.83 -9.44 -9.19
CA LYS A 34 3.92 -9.95 -8.35
C LYS A 34 5.12 -9.00 -8.29
N GLY A 35 5.15 -7.98 -9.13
CA GLY A 35 6.20 -6.97 -9.17
C GLY A 35 6.07 -5.89 -8.09
N TYR A 36 6.64 -4.72 -8.40
CA TYR A 36 6.82 -3.64 -7.44
C TYR A 36 6.44 -2.28 -8.04
N LEU A 37 5.77 -1.45 -7.25
CA LEU A 37 5.60 -0.05 -7.54
C LEU A 37 6.78 0.78 -7.06
N ASN A 38 7.07 1.83 -7.81
CA ASN A 38 7.86 2.96 -7.38
C ASN A 38 7.05 4.24 -7.61
N ILE A 39 6.86 5.07 -6.58
CA ILE A 39 6.15 6.35 -6.73
C ILE A 39 7.21 7.44 -6.62
N SER A 40 7.48 8.15 -7.72
CA SER A 40 8.43 9.27 -7.70
C SER A 40 7.81 10.50 -7.05
N GLN A 41 8.64 11.50 -6.77
CA GLN A 41 8.16 12.81 -6.34
C GLN A 41 7.12 13.34 -7.35
N GLY A 42 5.95 13.75 -6.85
CA GLY A 42 4.81 14.21 -7.66
C GLY A 42 3.82 13.10 -8.07
N GLY A 43 4.16 11.82 -7.92
CA GLY A 43 3.24 10.71 -8.15
C GLY A 43 2.27 10.49 -6.99
N ASP A 44 1.05 10.07 -7.30
CA ASP A 44 0.05 9.66 -6.29
C ASP A 44 -0.90 8.59 -6.85
N ILE A 45 -1.57 7.86 -5.97
CA ILE A 45 -2.64 6.93 -6.33
C ILE A 45 -3.93 7.38 -5.63
N LYS A 46 -4.86 7.88 -6.42
CA LYS A 46 -6.23 8.15 -5.98
C LYS A 46 -7.01 6.84 -5.99
N ILE A 47 -7.16 6.27 -4.80
CA ILE A 47 -7.92 5.04 -4.58
C ILE A 47 -9.42 5.31 -4.55
N ASN A 48 -10.21 4.28 -4.85
CA ASN A 48 -11.66 4.30 -4.74
C ASN A 48 -12.20 3.36 -3.65
N SER A 49 -11.33 2.59 -2.99
CA SER A 49 -11.70 1.68 -1.90
C SER A 49 -10.56 1.56 -0.90
N TRP A 50 -10.85 1.79 0.38
CA TRP A 50 -9.86 1.65 1.45
C TRP A 50 -9.35 0.21 1.63
N ASN A 51 -10.21 -0.79 1.37
CA ASN A 51 -9.82 -2.21 1.44
C ASN A 51 -8.81 -2.59 0.34
N LYS A 52 -8.68 -1.76 -0.70
CA LYS A 52 -7.73 -1.89 -1.80
C LYS A 52 -6.76 -0.70 -1.83
N SER A 53 -6.33 -0.25 -0.65
CA SER A 53 -5.49 0.94 -0.53
C SER A 53 -3.99 0.65 -0.51
N VAL A 54 -3.56 -0.59 -0.27
CA VAL A 54 -2.15 -0.93 -0.03
C VAL A 54 -1.51 -1.51 -1.28
N PHE A 55 -0.35 -0.97 -1.65
CA PHE A 55 0.39 -1.38 -2.83
C PHE A 55 1.81 -1.80 -2.49
N LYS A 56 2.26 -2.86 -3.16
CA LYS A 56 3.58 -3.44 -2.99
C LYS A 56 4.63 -2.62 -3.74
N GLY A 57 5.72 -2.28 -3.07
CA GLY A 57 6.92 -1.64 -3.59
C GLY A 57 8.20 -2.27 -3.02
N ARG A 58 9.35 -1.70 -3.38
CA ARG A 58 10.66 -2.19 -2.93
C ARG A 58 11.65 -1.05 -2.80
N GLU A 59 12.47 -1.12 -1.76
CA GLU A 59 13.62 -0.24 -1.54
C GLU A 59 14.84 -1.11 -1.25
N GLY A 60 15.82 -1.11 -2.15
CA GLY A 60 16.91 -2.09 -2.11
C GLY A 60 16.37 -3.53 -2.11
N ASN A 61 16.71 -4.29 -1.08
CA ASN A 61 16.22 -5.65 -0.82
C ASN A 61 15.13 -5.70 0.27
N HIS A 62 14.52 -4.57 0.64
CA HIS A 62 13.47 -4.50 1.66
C HIS A 62 12.09 -4.22 1.06
N PRO A 63 11.01 -4.79 1.61
CA PRO A 63 9.64 -4.43 1.23
C PRO A 63 9.39 -2.97 1.53
N LYS A 64 8.93 -2.24 0.53
CA LYS A 64 8.32 -0.92 0.69
C LYS A 64 6.84 -1.08 0.42
N ILE A 65 6.00 -0.43 1.21
CA ILE A 65 4.56 -0.38 0.96
C ILE A 65 4.15 1.06 0.73
N TYR A 66 3.23 1.26 -0.19
CA TYR A 66 2.55 2.53 -0.40
C TYR A 66 1.09 2.37 -0.04
N TRP A 67 0.42 3.45 0.36
CA TRP A 67 -1.04 3.43 0.48
C TRP A 67 -1.71 4.71 -0.02
N GLY A 68 -2.95 4.57 -0.47
CA GLY A 68 -3.79 5.70 -0.86
C GLY A 68 -4.21 6.55 0.35
N LYS A 69 -4.70 7.77 0.08
CA LYS A 69 -5.28 8.63 1.13
C LYS A 69 -6.58 8.01 1.66
N PHE A 70 -6.80 8.07 2.97
CA PHE A 70 -8.05 7.61 3.59
C PHE A 70 -9.26 8.42 3.08
N PRO A 71 -10.35 7.78 2.61
CA PRO A 71 -11.42 8.46 1.88
C PRO A 71 -12.45 9.18 2.76
N ASN A 72 -12.52 8.87 4.05
CA ASN A 72 -13.49 9.51 4.95
C ASN A 72 -12.84 10.75 5.53
N SER A 73 -13.52 11.90 5.45
CA SER A 73 -13.09 13.23 5.96
C SER A 73 -12.75 13.29 7.45
N ALA A 74 -12.68 12.15 8.13
CA ALA A 74 -12.22 12.04 9.51
C ALA A 74 -10.75 12.45 9.63
N ASN A 75 -10.43 13.11 10.74
CA ASN A 75 -9.06 13.42 11.10
C ASN A 75 -8.30 12.13 11.42
N VAL A 76 -7.43 11.72 10.49
CA VAL A 76 -6.51 10.60 10.70
C VAL A 76 -5.46 11.02 11.70
N THR A 77 -5.31 10.26 12.79
CA THR A 77 -4.31 10.51 13.84
C THR A 77 -3.06 9.67 13.66
N SER A 78 -3.18 8.50 13.02
CA SER A 78 -2.05 7.64 12.66
C SER A 78 -2.45 6.51 11.70
N TYR A 79 -1.45 5.89 11.08
CA TYR A 79 -1.60 4.63 10.36
C TYR A 79 -0.79 3.54 11.07
N LYS A 80 -1.44 2.44 11.43
CA LYS A 80 -0.80 1.22 11.94
C LYS A 80 -0.50 0.28 10.78
N ILE A 81 0.76 -0.13 10.68
CA ILE A 81 1.26 -1.10 9.71
C ILE A 81 1.28 -2.47 10.35
N TYR A 82 0.65 -3.43 9.68
CA TYR A 82 0.69 -4.82 10.07
C TYR A 82 1.29 -5.68 8.95
N ARG A 83 1.95 -6.76 9.36
CA ARG A 83 2.57 -7.73 8.46
C ARG A 83 2.17 -9.15 8.85
N ARG A 84 2.04 -10.02 7.86
CA ARG A 84 2.10 -11.47 8.06
C ARG A 84 3.10 -12.11 7.10
N LYS A 85 3.65 -13.26 7.47
CA LYS A 85 4.53 -14.09 6.62
C LYS A 85 3.83 -15.42 6.36
N GLY A 86 3.64 -15.78 5.10
CA GLY A 86 2.85 -16.96 4.71
C GLY A 86 1.46 -16.95 5.32
N GLU A 87 1.08 -18.06 5.95
CA GLU A 87 -0.26 -18.29 6.53
C GLU A 87 -0.41 -17.85 7.99
N THR A 88 0.57 -17.13 8.53
CA THR A 88 0.53 -16.65 9.92
C THR A 88 -0.43 -15.47 10.12
N SER A 89 -0.72 -15.17 11.39
CA SER A 89 -1.50 -13.99 11.79
C SER A 89 -0.76 -12.68 11.51
N PHE A 90 -1.53 -11.62 11.24
CA PHE A 90 -0.98 -10.26 11.12
C PHE A 90 -0.49 -9.73 12.46
N THR A 91 0.76 -9.29 12.51
CA THR A 91 1.37 -8.62 13.67
C THR A 91 1.60 -7.15 13.37
N HIS A 92 1.46 -6.29 14.38
CA HIS A 92 1.74 -4.86 14.29
C HIS A 92 3.27 -4.67 14.23
N ILE A 93 3.76 -3.91 13.25
CA ILE A 93 5.20 -3.71 13.02
C ILE A 93 5.63 -2.24 13.03
N GLY A 94 4.67 -1.31 13.07
CA GLY A 94 4.98 0.11 13.08
C GLY A 94 3.74 0.99 13.04
N THR A 95 3.88 2.21 13.54
CA THR A 95 2.87 3.26 13.45
C THR A 95 3.52 4.48 12.81
N VAL A 96 2.85 5.10 11.84
CA VAL A 96 3.31 6.32 11.18
C VAL A 96 2.33 7.46 11.37
N SER A 97 2.86 8.68 11.41
CA SER A 97 2.08 9.90 11.52
C SER A 97 1.25 10.14 10.25
N PRO A 98 0.05 10.76 10.34
CA PRO A 98 -0.75 11.16 9.17
C PRO A 98 -0.01 12.12 8.24
N ASN A 99 0.96 12.88 8.77
CA ASN A 99 1.74 13.86 8.03
C ASN A 99 3.01 13.27 7.40
N SER A 100 3.34 12.01 7.70
CA SER A 100 4.43 11.32 7.03
C SER A 100 4.05 11.02 5.57
N PRO A 101 5.04 10.87 4.67
CA PRO A 101 4.79 10.30 3.35
C PRO A 101 4.00 8.99 3.46
N ARG A 102 3.10 8.71 2.51
CA ARG A 102 2.27 7.48 2.49
C ARG A 102 3.05 6.27 1.99
N TYR A 103 4.20 6.01 2.61
CA TYR A 103 4.96 4.80 2.44
C TYR A 103 5.63 4.36 3.75
N PHE A 104 5.97 3.08 3.82
CA PHE A 104 6.73 2.48 4.93
C PHE A 104 7.70 1.46 4.36
N ILE A 105 8.93 1.43 4.88
CA ILE A 105 9.94 0.43 4.52
C ILE A 105 10.12 -0.54 5.68
N ASP A 106 9.88 -1.82 5.42
CA ASP A 106 10.09 -2.89 6.39
C ASP A 106 11.54 -3.39 6.34
N ASN A 107 12.42 -2.68 7.04
CA ASN A 107 13.83 -3.04 7.13
C ASN A 107 14.10 -4.35 7.88
N THR A 108 13.09 -4.97 8.50
CA THR A 108 13.23 -6.23 9.22
C THR A 108 12.98 -7.47 8.34
N VAL A 109 12.68 -7.26 7.06
CA VAL A 109 12.45 -8.34 6.08
C VAL A 109 13.34 -8.12 4.86
N THR A 110 14.06 -9.16 4.48
CA THR A 110 14.76 -9.22 3.19
C THR A 110 13.86 -9.91 2.16
N ILE A 111 13.71 -9.29 1.00
CA ILE A 111 13.05 -9.89 -0.16
C ILE A 111 13.96 -10.95 -0.75
N LEU A 112 13.48 -12.19 -0.75
CA LEU A 112 14.17 -13.34 -1.35
C LEU A 112 13.62 -13.70 -2.74
N ASP A 113 12.63 -12.97 -3.25
CA ASP A 113 11.95 -13.18 -4.54
C ASP A 113 11.34 -14.59 -4.74
N ARG A 114 11.11 -15.32 -3.66
CA ARG A 114 10.52 -16.67 -3.66
C ARG A 114 8.99 -16.64 -3.80
N PRO A 115 8.35 -17.67 -4.40
CA PRO A 115 6.91 -17.85 -4.34
C PRO A 115 6.43 -18.19 -2.91
N GLU A 116 5.11 -18.29 -2.73
CA GLU A 116 4.50 -18.90 -1.55
C GLU A 116 5.16 -20.24 -1.19
N PRO A 117 5.21 -20.62 0.11
CA PRO A 117 4.55 -19.99 1.27
C PRO A 117 5.36 -18.86 1.94
N PHE A 118 6.46 -18.41 1.31
CA PHE A 118 7.37 -17.44 1.90
C PHE A 118 6.99 -15.98 1.65
N ALA A 119 5.81 -15.71 1.10
CA ALA A 119 5.40 -14.35 0.79
C ALA A 119 5.13 -13.55 2.06
N THR A 120 5.32 -12.24 1.94
CA THR A 120 5.01 -11.30 3.01
C THR A 120 3.86 -10.42 2.55
N PHE A 121 2.85 -10.30 3.41
CA PHE A 121 1.66 -9.50 3.16
C PHE A 121 1.57 -8.37 4.16
N TYR A 122 1.00 -7.25 3.74
CA TYR A 122 0.84 -6.05 4.54
C TYR A 122 -0.60 -5.56 4.53
N ARG A 123 -1.02 -4.96 5.63
CA ARG A 123 -2.27 -4.19 5.74
C ARG A 123 -2.02 -2.91 6.52
N ILE A 124 -2.80 -1.89 6.20
CA ILE A 124 -2.81 -0.62 6.93
C ILE A 124 -4.14 -0.49 7.66
N GLN A 125 -4.08 -0.11 8.93
CA GLN A 125 -5.24 0.31 9.69
C GLN A 125 -5.11 1.81 9.99
N THR A 126 -6.14 2.56 9.68
CA THR A 126 -6.23 3.99 10.04
C THR A 126 -6.81 4.12 11.44
N LEU A 127 -6.21 5.00 12.25
CA LEU A 127 -6.85 5.52 13.46
C LEU A 127 -7.34 6.93 13.20
N THR A 128 -8.56 7.22 13.64
CA THR A 128 -9.19 8.53 13.54
C THR A 128 -9.52 9.05 14.93
N GLU A 129 -9.64 10.37 15.07
CA GLU A 129 -10.21 10.94 16.30
C GLU A 129 -11.63 10.40 16.49
N SER A 130 -11.97 9.99 17.72
CA SER A 130 -13.34 9.67 18.09
C SER A 130 -14.14 10.96 18.05
N VAL A 131 -15.20 11.02 17.24
CA VAL A 131 -16.20 12.09 17.39
C VAL A 131 -16.83 11.87 18.76
N LYS A 132 -16.56 12.75 19.72
CA LYS A 132 -17.33 12.78 20.96
C LYS A 132 -18.75 13.16 20.59
N SER A 133 -19.68 12.21 20.67
CA SER A 133 -21.10 12.52 20.66
C SER A 133 -21.36 13.44 21.85
N ILE A 134 -21.85 14.66 21.56
CA ILE A 134 -22.36 15.60 22.56
C ILE A 134 -23.77 15.14 22.94
#